data_AF-A0A445E1H5-F1
#
_entry.id   AF-A0A445E1H5-F1
#
_cell.length_a   1.000
_cell.length_b   1.000
_cell.length_c   1.000
_cell.angle_alpha   90.00
_cell.angle_beta   90.00
_cell.angle_gamma   90.00
#
_symmetry.space_group_name_H-M   'P 1'
#
loop_
_entity.id
_entity.type
_entity.pdbx_description
1 polymer ?
#
loop_
_entity_poly.entity_id
_entity_poly.type
_entity_poly.pdbx_seq_one_letter_code
_entity_poly.pdbx_strand_id
1 'polypeptide(L)'
;MSLLSGVTAVCKWLDDICTWRNPVTTCLVHVLFLILVCYPELILPTIFLYLFVIGIWNYRFRPRHPPHMDARLSQAETAHPDELDEEFDTFPTSKPADIVRMRYDRLRSVAGRVQTVVGDLATQGERAQAILSWRDSRATAIFIIFSLIWAVFIYVTPFQVVAILVGLYMLRHPRFRSKMPSVPVNFFKRLPSKSDMMLY
;
A
#
# COMPACT_ATOMS: atom_id res chain seq x y z
N MET A 1 2.49 -16.22 -2.11
CA MET A 1 2.20 -14.78 -2.34
C MET A 1 0.86 -14.57 -3.06
N SER A 2 -0.25 -15.13 -2.54
CA SER A 2 -1.56 -15.03 -3.22
C SER A 2 -2.19 -13.64 -3.08
N LEU A 3 -2.04 -12.99 -1.92
CA LEU A 3 -2.59 -11.64 -1.66
C LEU A 3 -1.99 -10.57 -2.58
N LEU A 4 -0.68 -10.61 -2.81
CA LEU A 4 0.00 -9.69 -3.72
C LEU A 4 -0.37 -9.95 -5.19
N SER A 5 -0.74 -11.18 -5.55
CA SER A 5 -1.24 -11.49 -6.90
C SER A 5 -2.59 -10.82 -7.17
N GLY A 6 -3.47 -10.77 -6.17
CA GLY A 6 -4.73 -10.02 -6.25
C GLY A 6 -4.50 -8.52 -6.42
N VAL A 7 -3.66 -7.92 -5.57
CA VAL A 7 -3.32 -6.48 -5.66
C VAL A 7 -2.67 -6.15 -7.01
N THR A 8 -1.73 -6.96 -7.49
CA THR A 8 -1.08 -6.71 -8.79
C THR A 8 -2.03 -6.91 -9.97
N ALA A 9 -2.97 -7.86 -9.90
CA ALA A 9 -4.02 -8.01 -10.91
C ALA A 9 -4.95 -6.79 -10.95
N VAL A 10 -5.34 -6.26 -9.79
CA VAL A 10 -6.14 -5.03 -9.68
C VAL A 10 -5.36 -3.84 -10.23
N CYS A 11 -4.08 -3.68 -9.90
CA CYS A 11 -3.25 -2.61 -10.45
C CYS A 11 -3.15 -2.69 -11.98
N LYS A 12 -2.95 -3.89 -12.54
CA LYS A 12 -2.93 -4.09 -14.00
C LYS A 12 -4.28 -3.77 -14.65
N TRP A 13 -5.38 -4.19 -14.04
CA TRP A 13 -6.73 -3.89 -14.53
C TRP A 13 -7.02 -2.38 -14.50
N LEU A 14 -6.60 -1.68 -13.45
CA LEU A 14 -6.69 -0.22 -13.38
C LEU A 14 -5.83 0.44 -14.46
N ASP A 15 -4.64 -0.06 -14.74
CA ASP A 15 -3.78 0.47 -15.80
C ASP A 15 -4.38 0.22 -17.20
N ASP A 16 -4.98 -0.95 -17.45
CA ASP A 16 -5.72 -1.25 -18.67
C ASP A 16 -6.93 -0.29 -18.86
N ILE A 17 -7.60 0.11 -17.77
CA ILE A 17 -8.65 1.14 -17.80
C ILE A 17 -8.06 2.52 -18.08
N CYS A 18 -6.97 2.90 -17.41
CA CYS A 18 -6.32 4.20 -17.61
C CYS A 18 -5.72 4.34 -19.01
N THR A 19 -5.34 3.24 -19.65
CA THR A 19 -4.80 3.22 -21.03
C THR A 19 -5.88 3.10 -22.10
N TRP A 20 -7.16 3.03 -21.72
CA TRP A 20 -8.32 2.91 -22.62
C TRP A 20 -8.20 1.71 -23.58
N ARG A 21 -7.68 0.58 -23.07
CA ARG A 21 -7.47 -0.63 -23.89
C ARG A 21 -8.77 -1.17 -24.48
N ASN A 22 -9.88 -1.07 -23.75
CA ASN A 22 -11.22 -1.35 -24.24
C ASN A 22 -12.14 -0.16 -23.95
N PRO A 23 -12.47 0.68 -24.95
CA PRO A 23 -13.15 1.96 -24.73
C PRO A 23 -14.57 1.80 -24.17
N VAL A 24 -15.22 0.66 -24.42
CA VAL A 24 -16.57 0.39 -23.93
C VAL A 24 -16.56 0.11 -22.43
N THR A 25 -15.64 -0.75 -21.97
CA THR A 25 -15.54 -1.08 -20.54
C THR A 25 -15.04 0.11 -19.74
N THR A 26 -14.11 0.91 -20.28
CA THR A 26 -13.69 2.14 -19.63
C THR A 26 -14.86 3.11 -19.53
N CYS A 27 -15.58 3.38 -20.61
CA CYS A 27 -16.75 4.27 -20.57
C CYS A 27 -17.77 3.83 -19.50
N LEU A 28 -18.08 2.53 -19.41
CA LEU A 28 -18.96 1.99 -18.38
C LEU A 28 -18.44 2.26 -16.96
N VAL A 29 -17.14 2.02 -16.71
CA VAL A 29 -16.51 2.32 -15.42
C VAL A 29 -16.56 3.83 -15.10
N HIS A 30 -16.43 4.69 -16.11
CA HIS A 30 -16.52 6.15 -15.92
C HIS A 30 -17.94 6.58 -15.56
N VAL A 31 -18.95 6.03 -16.24
CA VAL A 31 -20.36 6.30 -15.91
C VAL A 31 -20.69 5.81 -14.50
N LEU A 32 -20.27 4.59 -14.14
CA LEU A 32 -20.44 4.06 -12.79
C LEU A 32 -19.75 4.93 -11.74
N PHE A 33 -18.51 5.37 -12.01
CA PHE A 33 -17.78 6.27 -11.13
C PHE A 33 -18.51 7.60 -10.92
N LEU A 34 -19.01 8.23 -11.99
CA LEU A 34 -19.78 9.47 -11.89
C LEU A 34 -21.07 9.28 -11.10
N ILE A 35 -21.80 8.18 -11.30
CA ILE A 35 -23.02 7.87 -10.54
C ILE A 35 -22.70 7.74 -9.04
N LEU A 36 -21.64 6.99 -8.70
CA LEU A 36 -21.20 6.80 -7.31
C LEU A 36 -20.74 8.11 -6.65
N VAL A 37 -20.11 8.99 -7.42
CA VAL A 37 -19.72 10.32 -6.93
C VAL A 37 -20.94 11.21 -6.73
N CYS A 38 -21.90 11.24 -7.67
CA CYS A 38 -23.14 12.01 -7.53
C CYS A 38 -24.02 11.52 -6.37
N TYR A 39 -23.98 10.22 -6.07
CA TYR A 39 -24.78 9.58 -5.03
C TYR A 39 -23.90 8.74 -4.08
N PRO A 40 -23.20 9.36 -3.13
CA PRO A 40 -22.29 8.65 -2.22
C PRO A 40 -23.01 7.61 -1.35
N GLU A 41 -24.31 7.79 -1.09
CA GLU A 41 -25.17 6.82 -0.40
C GLU A 41 -25.23 5.44 -1.10
N LEU A 42 -24.95 5.39 -2.42
CA LEU A 42 -24.93 4.15 -3.20
C LEU A 42 -23.60 3.39 -3.10
N ILE A 43 -22.55 3.98 -2.51
CA ILE A 43 -21.25 3.32 -2.37
C ILE A 43 -21.38 2.04 -1.54
N LEU A 44 -22.02 2.13 -0.39
CA LEU A 44 -22.14 0.99 0.53
C LEU A 44 -23.01 -0.14 -0.06
N PRO A 45 -24.22 0.12 -0.61
CA PRO A 45 -25.00 -0.89 -1.31
C PRO A 45 -24.28 -1.56 -2.47
N THR A 46 -23.56 -0.80 -3.30
CA THR A 46 -22.85 -1.37 -4.46
C THR A 46 -21.69 -2.26 -4.04
N ILE A 47 -20.96 -1.92 -2.98
CA ILE A 47 -19.92 -2.79 -2.40
C ILE A 47 -20.53 -4.11 -1.92
N PHE A 48 -21.63 -4.07 -1.16
CA PHE A 48 -22.28 -5.28 -0.67
C PHE A 48 -22.81 -6.15 -1.81
N LEU A 49 -23.39 -5.55 -2.84
CA LEU A 49 -23.83 -6.28 -4.04
C LEU A 49 -22.63 -6.93 -4.75
N TYR A 50 -21.52 -6.21 -4.91
CA TYR A 50 -20.30 -6.77 -5.51
C TYR A 50 -19.76 -7.95 -4.71
N LEU A 51 -19.65 -7.82 -3.38
CA LEU A 51 -19.23 -8.91 -2.49
C LEU A 51 -20.18 -10.10 -2.58
N PHE A 52 -21.49 -9.86 -2.67
CA PHE A 52 -22.49 -10.92 -2.82
C PHE A 52 -22.34 -11.67 -4.14
N VAL A 53 -22.23 -10.97 -5.27
CA VAL A 53 -22.04 -11.58 -6.59
C VAL A 53 -20.72 -12.33 -6.66
N ILE A 54 -19.62 -11.75 -6.15
CA ILE A 54 -18.33 -12.43 -6.05
C ILE A 54 -18.45 -13.67 -5.16
N GLY A 55 -19.16 -13.59 -4.04
CA GLY A 55 -19.41 -14.71 -3.14
C GLY A 55 -20.14 -15.86 -3.83
N ILE A 56 -21.23 -15.56 -4.55
CA ILE A 56 -21.98 -16.56 -5.34
C ILE A 56 -21.11 -17.17 -6.44
N TRP A 57 -20.37 -16.33 -7.15
CA TRP A 57 -19.48 -16.78 -8.21
C TRP A 57 -18.38 -17.70 -7.66
N ASN A 58 -17.74 -17.30 -6.57
CA ASN A 58 -16.73 -18.10 -5.88
C ASN A 58 -17.31 -19.38 -5.28
N TYR A 59 -18.57 -19.37 -4.83
CA TYR A 59 -19.26 -20.57 -4.39
C TYR A 59 -19.39 -21.61 -5.53
N ARG A 60 -19.64 -21.15 -6.77
CA ARG A 60 -19.69 -22.04 -7.94
C ARG A 60 -18.34 -22.68 -8.26
N PHE A 61 -17.25 -21.92 -8.11
CA PHE A 61 -15.88 -22.38 -8.37
C PHE A 61 -15.16 -22.89 -7.12
N ARG A 62 -15.91 -23.25 -6.06
CA ARG A 62 -15.34 -23.69 -4.79
C ARG A 62 -14.43 -24.91 -5.03
N PRO A 63 -13.16 -24.87 -4.59
CA PRO A 63 -12.28 -26.03 -4.62
C PRO A 63 -12.93 -27.19 -3.88
N ARG A 64 -13.12 -28.33 -4.57
CA ARG A 64 -13.72 -29.55 -3.99
C ARG A 64 -12.69 -30.49 -3.37
N HIS A 65 -11.41 -30.21 -3.58
CA HIS A 65 -10.31 -30.98 -3.02
C HIS A 65 -9.97 -30.46 -1.61
N PRO A 66 -9.52 -31.34 -0.69
CA PRO A 66 -9.02 -30.89 0.61
C PRO A 66 -7.92 -29.84 0.40
N PRO A 67 -7.85 -28.80 1.24
CA PRO A 67 -6.82 -27.78 1.13
C PRO A 67 -5.47 -28.47 1.25
N HIS A 68 -4.73 -28.52 0.14
CA HIS A 68 -3.34 -28.95 0.18
C HIS A 68 -2.59 -27.90 0.99
N MET A 69 -1.90 -28.32 2.06
CA MET A 69 -1.06 -27.43 2.82
C MET A 69 0.10 -27.02 1.92
N ASP A 70 0.01 -25.83 1.34
CA ASP A 70 1.07 -25.28 0.49
C ASP A 70 2.33 -25.07 1.33
N ALA A 71 3.25 -26.03 1.30
CA ALA A 71 4.52 -25.97 2.04
C ALA A 71 5.33 -24.70 1.72
N ARG A 72 5.19 -24.17 0.50
CA ARG A 72 5.75 -22.87 0.08
C ARG A 72 5.09 -21.66 0.73
N LEU A 73 3.78 -21.72 0.98
CA LEU A 73 3.08 -20.62 1.65
C LEU A 73 3.41 -20.60 3.14
N SER A 74 3.54 -21.79 3.75
CA SER A 74 3.92 -21.97 5.15
C SER A 74 5.42 -21.81 5.42
N GLN A 75 6.24 -21.51 4.40
CA GLN A 75 7.72 -21.47 4.51
C GLN A 75 8.32 -22.78 5.07
N ALA A 76 7.60 -23.89 4.98
CA ALA A 76 8.05 -25.17 5.50
C ALA A 76 9.26 -25.72 4.71
N GLU A 77 9.41 -25.31 3.44
CA GLU A 77 10.57 -25.66 2.60
C GLU A 77 11.85 -24.89 2.98
N THR A 78 11.72 -23.76 3.68
CA THR A 78 12.82 -22.84 4.02
C THR A 78 13.14 -22.80 5.52
N ALA A 79 12.32 -23.47 6.34
CA ALA A 79 12.53 -23.59 7.78
C ALA A 79 13.86 -24.28 8.08
N HIS A 80 14.62 -23.73 9.02
CA HIS A 80 15.90 -24.29 9.39
C HIS A 80 15.70 -25.61 10.15
N PRO A 81 16.54 -26.65 9.98
CA PRO A 81 16.36 -27.94 10.66
C PRO A 81 16.28 -27.83 12.19
N ASP A 82 16.95 -26.83 12.78
CA ASP A 82 16.88 -26.51 14.22
C ASP A 82 15.51 -25.92 14.65
N GLU A 83 14.78 -25.25 13.76
CA GLU A 83 13.45 -24.67 14.04
C GLU A 83 12.36 -25.75 14.00
N LEU A 84 12.43 -26.68 13.03
CA LEU A 84 11.58 -27.87 13.03
C LEU A 84 11.84 -28.73 14.28
N ASP A 85 13.11 -28.93 14.63
CA ASP A 85 13.51 -29.71 15.80
C ASP A 85 13.11 -29.07 17.14
N GLU A 86 12.78 -27.77 17.14
CA GLU A 86 12.13 -27.09 18.27
C GLU A 86 10.63 -27.36 18.32
N GLU A 87 9.93 -27.31 17.17
CA GLU A 87 8.48 -27.55 17.08
C GLU A 87 8.09 -28.99 17.45
N PHE A 88 8.97 -29.97 17.15
CA PHE A 88 8.75 -31.38 17.46
C PHE A 88 9.29 -31.84 18.83
N ASP A 89 9.87 -30.95 19.65
CA ASP A 89 10.34 -31.33 20.98
C ASP A 89 9.16 -31.55 21.94
N THR A 90 9.23 -32.63 22.71
CA THR A 90 8.18 -33.02 23.66
C THR A 90 8.49 -32.44 25.04
N PHE A 91 7.47 -32.26 25.89
CA PHE A 91 7.69 -31.92 27.30
C PHE A 91 7.67 -33.21 28.15
N PRO A 92 8.73 -33.51 28.93
CA PRO A 92 9.97 -32.73 29.14
C PRO A 92 10.98 -32.84 27.98
N THR A 93 11.78 -31.77 27.78
CA THR A 93 12.68 -31.61 26.62
C THR A 93 13.67 -32.77 26.48
N SER A 94 13.82 -33.24 25.24
CA SER A 94 14.78 -34.27 24.87
C SER A 94 16.18 -33.71 24.54
N LYS A 95 16.32 -32.39 24.50
CA LYS A 95 17.51 -31.68 23.99
C LYS A 95 18.49 -31.31 25.10
N PRO A 96 19.81 -31.31 24.80
CA PRO A 96 20.82 -30.88 25.76
C PRO A 96 20.66 -29.40 26.12
N ALA A 97 20.98 -29.05 27.36
CA ALA A 97 20.79 -27.71 27.92
C ALA A 97 21.47 -26.59 27.11
N ASP A 98 22.59 -26.89 26.45
CA ASP A 98 23.32 -25.91 25.63
C ASP A 98 22.55 -25.47 24.39
N ILE A 99 21.78 -26.39 23.76
CA ILE A 99 20.93 -26.06 22.60
C ILE A 99 19.75 -25.20 23.03
N VAL A 100 19.13 -25.53 24.16
CA VAL A 100 18.04 -24.73 24.74
C VAL A 100 18.53 -23.32 25.09
N ARG A 101 19.75 -23.20 25.64
CA ARG A 101 20.36 -21.91 25.95
C ARG A 101 20.64 -21.07 24.71
N MET A 102 21.14 -21.70 23.64
CA MET A 102 21.35 -21.03 22.35
C MET A 102 20.04 -20.54 21.73
N ARG A 103 18.96 -21.34 21.77
CA ARG A 103 17.61 -20.92 21.31
C ARG A 103 17.06 -19.75 22.14
N TYR A 104 17.22 -19.80 23.47
CA TYR A 104 16.85 -18.70 24.36
C TYR A 104 17.64 -17.42 24.06
N ASP A 105 18.95 -17.51 23.87
CA ASP A 105 19.80 -16.35 23.55
C ASP A 105 19.45 -15.75 22.18
N ARG A 106 19.08 -16.60 21.20
CA ARG A 106 18.53 -16.16 19.91
C ARG A 106 17.24 -15.36 20.11
N LEU A 107 16.27 -15.88 20.87
CA LEU A 107 15.02 -15.19 21.17
C LEU A 107 15.26 -13.88 21.91
N ARG A 108 16.17 -13.88 22.89
CA ARG A 108 16.57 -12.70 23.66
C ARG A 108 17.19 -11.63 22.77
N SER A 109 18.02 -12.01 21.79
CA SER A 109 18.61 -11.08 20.84
C SER A 109 17.55 -10.43 19.92
N VAL A 110 16.56 -11.21 19.47
CA VAL A 110 15.44 -10.70 18.66
C VAL A 110 14.58 -9.76 19.51
N ALA A 111 14.26 -10.14 20.74
CA ALA A 111 13.52 -9.30 21.67
C ALA A 111 14.24 -7.97 21.93
N GLY A 112 15.57 -7.98 22.09
CA GLY A 112 16.38 -6.77 22.23
C GLY A 112 16.27 -5.87 21.00
N ARG A 113 16.34 -6.42 19.79
CA ARG A 113 16.15 -5.66 18.54
C ARG A 113 14.75 -5.05 18.46
N VAL A 114 13.71 -5.81 18.79
CA VAL A 114 12.33 -5.32 18.81
C VAL A 114 12.19 -4.19 19.83
N GLN A 115 12.72 -4.35 21.04
CA GLN A 115 12.71 -3.30 22.06
C GLN A 115 13.42 -2.02 21.59
N THR A 116 14.52 -2.17 20.84
CA THR A 116 15.24 -1.03 20.25
C THR A 116 14.36 -0.29 19.23
N VAL A 117 13.72 -1.03 18.31
CA VAL A 117 12.82 -0.47 17.29
C VAL A 117 11.59 0.20 17.92
N VAL A 118 11.01 -0.42 18.96
CA VAL A 118 9.89 0.16 19.70
C VAL A 118 10.32 1.44 20.44
N GLY A 119 11.53 1.47 20.99
CA GLY A 119 12.12 2.67 21.60
C GLY A 119 12.35 3.80 20.60
N ASP A 120 12.84 3.49 19.40
CA ASP A 120 12.99 4.46 18.31
C ASP A 120 11.64 5.01 17.86
N LEU A 121 10.62 4.15 17.76
CA LEU A 121 9.25 4.55 17.41
C LEU A 121 8.63 5.44 18.49
N ALA A 122 8.83 5.11 19.77
CA ALA A 122 8.39 5.93 20.89
C ALA A 122 9.07 7.31 20.86
N THR A 123 10.39 7.37 20.63
CA THR A 123 11.14 8.61 20.52
C THR A 123 10.67 9.46 19.32
N GLN A 124 10.37 8.83 18.18
CA GLN A 124 9.78 9.53 17.03
C GLN A 124 8.38 10.06 17.35
N GLY A 125 7.57 9.29 18.10
CA GLY A 125 6.27 9.70 18.60
C GLY A 125 6.34 10.91 19.53
N GLU A 126 7.27 10.90 20.49
CA GLU A 126 7.54 12.04 21.39
C GLU A 126 7.95 13.29 20.62
N ARG A 127 8.80 13.14 19.59
CA ARG A 127 9.17 14.26 18.70
C ARG A 127 7.98 14.78 17.89
N ALA A 128 7.11 13.90 17.42
CA ALA A 128 5.89 14.31 16.73
C ALA A 128 4.92 15.05 17.68
N GLN A 129 4.76 14.56 18.91
CA GLN A 129 4.01 15.26 19.95
C GLN A 129 4.65 16.61 20.32
N ALA A 130 5.98 16.69 20.28
CA ALA A 130 6.70 17.93 20.52
C ALA A 130 6.43 19.01 19.45
N ILE A 131 6.04 18.64 18.22
CA ILE A 131 5.59 19.59 17.17
C ILE A 131 4.25 20.26 17.54
N LEU A 132 3.47 19.66 18.43
CA LEU A 132 2.24 20.25 19.00
C LEU A 132 2.52 20.96 20.33
N SER A 133 3.60 20.58 21.02
CA SER A 133 4.10 21.34 22.16
C SER A 133 4.71 22.64 21.65
N TRP A 134 4.24 23.79 22.13
CA TRP A 134 4.68 25.13 21.69
C TRP A 134 6.16 25.47 21.97
N ARG A 135 7.00 24.45 22.20
CA ARG A 135 8.44 24.54 22.46
C ARG A 135 9.20 25.18 21.29
N ASP A 136 8.81 24.87 20.05
CA ASP A 136 9.27 25.57 18.83
C ASP A 136 8.11 26.33 18.19
N SER A 137 7.87 27.56 18.66
CA SER A 137 6.73 28.41 18.24
C SER A 137 6.60 28.62 16.73
N ARG A 138 7.71 28.55 15.98
CA ARG A 138 7.71 28.68 14.52
C ARG A 138 7.24 27.41 13.81
N ALA A 139 7.72 26.24 14.25
CA ALA A 139 7.36 24.95 13.65
C ALA A 139 5.91 24.58 13.97
N THR A 140 5.49 24.79 15.22
CA THR A 140 4.11 24.55 15.66
C THR A 140 3.13 25.46 14.91
N ALA A 141 3.45 26.75 14.73
CA ALA A 141 2.60 27.68 13.99
C ALA A 141 2.43 27.29 12.52
N ILE A 142 3.49 26.89 11.82
CA ILE A 142 3.41 26.42 10.43
C ILE A 142 2.54 25.17 10.35
N PHE A 143 2.72 24.21 11.27
CA PHE A 143 1.93 22.99 11.29
C PHE A 143 0.44 23.25 11.59
N ILE A 144 0.13 24.14 12.54
CA ILE A 144 -1.25 24.52 12.89
C ILE A 144 -1.92 25.27 11.73
N ILE A 145 -1.22 26.20 11.08
CA ILE A 145 -1.75 26.91 9.91
C ILE A 145 -2.00 25.91 8.77
N PHE A 146 -1.05 25.01 8.51
CA PHE A 146 -1.20 23.97 7.49
C PHE A 146 -2.36 23.02 7.80
N SER A 147 -2.52 22.59 9.06
CA SER A 147 -3.63 21.72 9.47
C SER A 147 -4.97 22.45 9.39
N LEU A 148 -5.03 23.75 9.71
CA LEU A 148 -6.21 24.59 9.54
C LEU A 148 -6.60 24.72 8.06
N ILE A 149 -5.62 24.97 7.18
CA ILE A 149 -5.85 25.01 5.72
C ILE A 149 -6.41 23.66 5.24
N TRP A 150 -5.83 22.54 5.67
CA TRP A 150 -6.30 21.21 5.31
C TRP A 150 -7.69 20.90 5.86
N ALA A 151 -8.00 21.31 7.09
CA ALA A 151 -9.31 21.14 7.71
C ALA A 151 -10.38 21.94 6.94
N VAL A 152 -10.10 23.20 6.61
CA VAL A 152 -11.00 24.02 5.79
C VAL A 152 -11.14 23.43 4.39
N PHE A 153 -10.05 22.98 3.76
CA PHE A 153 -10.09 22.35 2.45
C PHE A 153 -10.97 21.10 2.45
N ILE A 154 -10.82 20.20 3.43
CA ILE A 154 -11.62 18.97 3.53
C ILE A 154 -13.07 19.29 3.89
N TYR A 155 -13.33 20.31 4.71
CA TYR A 155 -14.68 20.73 5.08
C TYR A 155 -15.43 21.37 3.90
N VAL A 156 -14.77 22.27 3.17
CA VAL A 156 -15.37 23.02 2.06
C VAL A 156 -15.45 22.18 0.79
N THR A 157 -14.47 21.30 0.56
CA THR A 157 -14.44 20.48 -0.65
C THR A 157 -15.28 19.23 -0.41
N PRO A 158 -16.49 19.10 -0.99
CA PRO A 158 -17.24 17.86 -0.88
C PRO A 158 -16.38 16.76 -1.49
N PHE A 159 -16.41 15.57 -0.88
CA PHE A 159 -15.71 14.36 -1.38
C PHE A 159 -15.89 14.17 -2.89
N GLN A 160 -17.05 14.57 -3.41
CA GLN A 160 -17.42 14.56 -4.81
C GLN A 160 -16.45 15.35 -5.72
N VAL A 161 -16.05 16.56 -5.31
CA VAL A 161 -15.15 17.41 -6.11
C VAL A 161 -13.74 16.82 -6.13
N VAL A 162 -13.23 16.33 -4.99
CA VAL A 162 -11.93 15.65 -4.93
C VAL A 162 -11.96 14.38 -5.77
N ALA A 163 -13.02 13.57 -5.64
CA ALA A 163 -13.19 12.35 -6.43
C ALA A 163 -13.28 12.65 -7.93
N ILE A 164 -14.04 13.67 -8.36
CA ILE A 164 -14.09 14.08 -9.77
C ILE A 164 -12.72 14.56 -10.25
N LEU A 165 -12.00 15.39 -9.50
CA LEU A 165 -10.66 15.87 -9.88
C LEU A 165 -9.65 14.73 -10.01
N VAL A 166 -9.57 13.87 -9.00
CA VAL A 166 -8.67 12.71 -8.99
C VAL A 166 -9.07 11.71 -10.08
N GLY A 167 -10.38 11.46 -10.24
CA GLY A 167 -10.95 10.62 -11.29
C GLY A 167 -10.62 11.14 -12.68
N LEU A 168 -10.88 12.42 -12.97
CA LEU A 168 -10.53 13.07 -14.24
C LEU A 168 -9.02 13.07 -14.50
N TYR A 169 -8.19 13.22 -13.45
CA TYR A 169 -6.73 13.18 -13.57
C TYR A 169 -6.21 11.77 -13.87
N MET A 170 -6.64 10.77 -13.11
CA MET A 170 -6.24 9.37 -13.30
C MET A 170 -6.78 8.79 -14.60
N LEU A 171 -8.03 9.10 -14.94
CA LEU A 171 -8.75 8.55 -16.09
C LEU A 171 -8.64 9.41 -17.35
N ARG A 172 -7.77 10.44 -17.34
CA ARG A 172 -7.57 11.37 -18.45
C ARG A 172 -7.36 10.62 -19.76
N HIS A 173 -8.18 10.94 -20.77
CA HIS A 173 -8.13 10.27 -22.07
C HIS A 173 -6.69 10.24 -22.64
N PRO A 174 -6.19 9.10 -23.16
CA PRO A 174 -4.80 8.92 -23.54
C PRO A 174 -4.32 9.88 -24.63
N ARG A 175 -5.23 10.48 -25.42
CA ARG A 175 -4.86 11.58 -26.34
C ARG A 175 -4.37 12.86 -25.64
N PHE A 176 -4.75 13.11 -24.39
CA PHE A 176 -4.21 14.21 -23.58
C PHE A 176 -3.03 13.77 -22.71
N ARG A 177 -2.69 12.48 -22.70
CA ARG A 177 -1.51 11.90 -22.05
C ARG A 177 -0.38 11.91 -23.07
N SER A 178 0.14 13.11 -23.34
CA SER A 178 1.32 13.30 -24.18
C SER A 178 2.45 12.38 -23.68
N LYS A 179 2.86 11.42 -24.53
CA LYS A 179 4.10 10.64 -24.35
C LYS A 179 5.37 11.48 -24.54
N MET A 180 5.22 12.75 -24.89
CA MET A 180 6.35 13.67 -24.98
C MET A 180 6.68 14.21 -23.58
N PRO A 181 7.97 14.26 -23.20
CA PRO A 181 8.37 14.97 -21.98
C PRO A 181 7.76 16.37 -22.02
N SER A 182 7.25 16.84 -20.89
CA SER A 182 6.66 18.17 -20.80
C SER A 182 7.59 19.21 -21.42
N VAL A 183 7.03 20.20 -22.12
CA VAL A 183 7.78 21.29 -22.78
C VAL A 183 8.92 21.85 -21.92
N PRO A 184 8.76 22.12 -20.60
CA PRO A 184 9.86 22.57 -19.76
C PRO A 184 10.98 21.52 -19.55
N VAL A 185 10.66 20.23 -19.49
CA VAL A 185 11.66 19.15 -19.37
C VAL A 185 12.41 18.95 -20.69
N ASN A 186 11.73 19.11 -21.83
CA ASN A 186 12.38 19.06 -23.14
C ASN A 186 13.29 20.28 -23.38
N PHE A 187 12.88 21.46 -22.89
CA PHE A 187 13.72 22.67 -22.87
C PHE A 187 14.94 22.50 -21.95
N PHE A 188 14.75 21.98 -20.73
CA PHE A 188 15.86 21.69 -19.81
C PHE A 188 16.86 20.68 -20.37
N LYS A 189 16.38 19.63 -21.05
CA LYS A 189 17.26 18.64 -21.70
C LYS A 189 18.02 19.18 -22.91
N ARG A 190 17.57 20.29 -23.51
CA ARG A 190 18.27 20.99 -24.60
C ARG A 190 19.31 21.98 -24.11
N LEU A 191 19.34 22.31 -22.82
CA LEU A 191 20.38 23.16 -22.26
C LEU A 191 21.70 22.36 -22.23
N PRO A 192 22.81 22.94 -22.74
CA PRO A 192 24.11 22.27 -22.75
C PRO A 192 24.54 21.94 -21.32
N SER A 193 24.92 20.69 -21.08
CA SER A 193 25.44 20.24 -19.79
C SER A 193 26.93 20.53 -19.70
N LYS A 194 27.46 20.93 -18.53
CA LYS A 194 28.91 21.16 -18.36
C LYS A 194 29.75 19.89 -18.60
N SER A 195 29.14 18.71 -18.52
CA SER A 195 29.70 17.42 -18.91
C SER A 195 30.07 17.36 -20.40
N ASP A 196 29.30 17.99 -21.29
CA ASP A 196 29.58 18.01 -22.73
C ASP A 196 30.69 19.00 -23.10
N MET A 197 31.03 19.96 -22.22
CA MET A 197 32.16 20.88 -22.41
C MET A 197 33.51 20.31 -21.93
N MET A 198 33.52 19.16 -21.23
CA MET A 198 34.76 18.49 -20.81
C MET A 198 35.34 17.54 -21.87
N LEU A 199 34.72 17.46 -23.06
CA LEU A 199 35.21 16.69 -24.21
C LEU A 199 35.87 17.55 -25.30
N TYR A 200 36.26 18.80 -24.96
CA TYR A 200 37.11 19.64 -25.81
C TYR A 200 38.42 19.98 -25.11
#